data_AF-A0A451B5D0-F1
#
_entry.id   AF-A0A451B5D0-F1
#
_cell.length_a   1.000
_cell.length_b   1.000
_cell.length_c   1.000
_cell.angle_alpha   90.00
_cell.angle_beta   90.00
_cell.angle_gamma   90.00
#
_symmetry.space_group_name_H-M   'P 1'
#
loop_
_entity.id
_entity.type
_entity.pdbx_description
1 polymer ?
#
loop_
_entity_poly.entity_id
_entity_poly.type
_entity_poly.pdbx_seq_one_letter_code
_entity_poly.pdbx_strand_id
1 'polypeptide(L)' 'MKAYAYEHTMKENGMLTLKKLPFNIGEKIEVIIIPRSKLNPEKKRYPFWGKPITYLNPTDPVAEADWEIYK' A
#
# COMPACT_ATOMS: atom_id res chain seq x y z
N MET A 1 -7.08 -22.93 -4.62
CA MET A 1 -6.71 -22.10 -5.78
C MET A 1 -5.31 -21.55 -5.51
N LYS A 2 -4.30 -21.87 -6.34
CA LYS A 2 -2.94 -21.32 -6.21
C LYS A 2 -2.80 -20.18 -7.20
N ALA A 3 -2.43 -19.00 -6.70
CA ALA A 3 -2.23 -17.81 -7.52
C ALA A 3 -0.74 -17.43 -7.53
N TYR A 4 -0.18 -17.26 -8.71
CA TYR A 4 1.17 -16.73 -8.90
C TYR A 4 1.04 -15.25 -9.23
N ALA A 5 1.50 -14.39 -8.32
CA ALA A 5 1.49 -12.95 -8.51
C ALA A 5 2.89 -12.47 -8.91
N TYR A 6 2.98 -11.68 -9.98
CA TYR A 6 4.19 -10.99 -10.39
C TYR A 6 3.91 -9.50 -10.46
N GLU A 7 4.71 -8.70 -9.77
CA GLU A 7 4.60 -7.25 -9.82
C GLU A 7 5.48 -6.71 -10.95
N HIS A 8 4.86 -6.01 -11.90
CA HIS A 8 5.57 -5.40 -13.02
C HIS A 8 5.23 -3.92 -13.11
N THR A 9 6.26 -3.08 -13.02
CA THR A 9 6.12 -1.64 -13.25
C THR A 9 6.35 -1.34 -14.72
N MET A 10 5.30 -0.90 -15.41
CA MET A 10 5.41 -0.41 -16.79
C MET A 10 6.30 0.83 -16.83
N LYS A 11 7.39 0.77 -17.58
CA LYS A 11 8.30 1.92 -17.80
C LYS A 11 7.85 2.82 -18.94
N GLU A 12 7.10 2.26 -19.88
CA GLU A 12 6.52 2.94 -21.03
C GLU A 12 5.11 2.36 -21.27
N ASN A 13 4.25 3.10 -21.97
CA ASN A 13 2.97 2.55 -22.42
C ASN A 13 3.28 1.42 -23.40
N GLY A 14 2.91 0.18 -23.06
CA GLY A 14 3.37 -0.95 -23.86
C GLY A 14 2.81 -2.31 -23.51
N MET A 15 3.40 -3.31 -24.17
CA MET A 15 2.99 -4.71 -24.19
C MET A 15 3.68 -5.50 -23.08
N LEU A 16 2.89 -6.19 -22.24
CA LEU A 16 3.40 -7.17 -21.29
C LEU A 16 3.63 -8.51 -21.99
N THR A 17 4.87 -9.00 -22.01
CA THR A 17 5.17 -10.35 -22.54
C THR A 17 5.56 -11.29 -21.39
N LEU A 18 4.76 -12.33 -21.15
CA LEU A 18 5.06 -13.38 -20.17
C LEU A 18 5.79 -14.53 -20.88
N LYS A 19 7.01 -14.86 -20.43
CA LYS A 19 7.83 -15.96 -20.99
C LYS A 19 8.24 -16.93 -19.89
N LYS A 20 8.46 -18.19 -20.25
CA LYS A 20 8.97 -19.26 -19.36
C LYS A 20 8.11 -19.45 -18.10
N LEU A 21 6.79 -19.45 -18.25
CA LEU A 21 5.90 -19.75 -17.14
C LEU A 21 6.06 -21.22 -16.71
N PRO A 22 6.01 -21.55 -15.41
CA PRO A 22 6.22 -22.90 -14.90
C PRO A 22 4.96 -23.77 -15.02
N PHE A 23 4.27 -23.70 -16.17
CA PHE A 23 3.05 -24.47 -16.46
C PHE A 23 3.30 -25.48 -17.57
N ASN A 24 2.56 -26.58 -17.54
CA ASN A 24 2.71 -27.65 -18.52
C ASN A 24 1.88 -27.37 -19.78
N ILE A 25 2.22 -28.07 -20.87
CA ILE A 25 1.44 -28.02 -22.11
C ILE A 25 0.02 -28.54 -21.85
N GLY A 26 -0.99 -27.78 -22.28
CA GLY A 26 -2.41 -28.14 -22.12
C GLY A 26 -3.03 -27.71 -20.78
N GLU A 27 -2.25 -27.12 -19.88
CA GLU A 27 -2.76 -26.58 -18.63
C GLU A 27 -3.56 -25.30 -18.87
N LYS A 28 -4.79 -25.24 -18.36
CA LYS A 28 -5.63 -24.05 -18.48
C LYS A 28 -5.18 -23.01 -17.46
N ILE A 29 -4.75 -21.86 -17.95
CA ILE A 29 -4.30 -20.73 -17.12
C ILE A 29 -5.24 -19.54 -17.25
N GLU A 30 -5.34 -18.77 -16.18
CA GLU A 30 -6.06 -17.49 -16.14
C GLU A 30 -5.07 -16.38 -15.80
N VAL A 31 -5.16 -15.25 -16.52
CA VAL A 31 -4.30 -14.09 -16.33
C VAL A 31 -5.15 -12.92 -15.86
N ILE A 32 -4.87 -12.40 -14.67
CA ILE A 32 -5.57 -11.27 -14.07
C ILE A 32 -4.59 -10.10 -13.94
N ILE A 33 -4.91 -8.97 -14.55
CA ILE A 33 -4.12 -7.74 -14.47
C ILE A 33 -4.85 -6.77 -13.53
N ILE A 34 -4.21 -6.40 -12.42
CA ILE A 34 -4.76 -5.48 -11.44
C ILE A 34 -3.92 -4.20 -11.47
N PRO A 35 -4.47 -3.04 -11.89
CA PRO A 35 -3.75 -1.79 -11.83
C PRO A 35 -3.49 -1.43 -10.36
N ARG A 36 -2.22 -1.27 -10.00
CA ARG A 36 -1.84 -0.74 -8.69
C ARG A 36 -1.68 0.77 -8.84
N SER A 37 -2.49 1.54 -8.12
CA SER A 37 -2.20 2.95 -7.91
C SER A 37 -0.81 3.05 -7.30
N LYS A 38 0.03 4.01 -7.75
CA LYS A 38 1.26 4.35 -7.03
C LYS A 38 0.86 4.53 -5.56
N LEU A 39 1.38 3.67 -4.69
CA LEU A 39 1.31 3.90 -3.25
C LEU A 39 1.94 5.25 -3.06
N ASN A 40 1.13 6.27 -2.79
CA ASN A 40 1.63 7.60 -2.53
C ASN A 40 2.37 7.48 -1.19
N PRO A 41 3.71 7.44 -1.17
CA PRO A 41 4.43 7.26 0.08
C PRO A 41 4.28 8.50 0.97
N GLU A 42 3.73 9.58 0.42
CA GLU A 42 3.66 10.91 1.00
C GLU A 42 2.41 11.21 1.82
N LYS A 43 1.38 10.36 1.80
CA LYS A 43 0.48 10.40 2.96
C LYS A 43 1.26 9.75 4.08
N LYS A 44 1.95 10.58 4.89
CA LYS A 44 2.51 10.23 6.20
C LYS A 44 1.42 9.50 6.98
N ARG A 45 1.29 8.20 6.75
CA ARG A 45 0.23 7.36 7.31
C ARG A 45 0.28 7.42 8.83
N TYR A 46 1.48 7.72 9.34
CA TYR A 46 1.82 7.93 10.73
C TYR A 46 2.74 9.16 10.85
N PRO A 47 2.20 10.37 11.07
CA PRO A 47 3.00 11.61 11.12
C PRO A 47 4.05 11.62 12.25
N PHE A 48 3.87 10.76 13.25
CA PHE A 48 4.75 10.62 14.40
C PHE A 48 5.68 9.39 14.36
N TRP A 49 5.67 8.60 13.27
CA TRP A 49 6.54 7.42 13.19
C TRP A 49 8.02 7.82 13.17
N GLY A 50 8.80 7.28 14.12
CA GLY A 50 10.23 7.59 14.29
C GLY A 50 10.53 8.92 14.98
N LYS A 51 9.51 9.64 15.48
CA LYS A 51 9.71 10.86 16.27
C LYS A 51 9.52 10.54 17.76
N PRO A 52 10.42 11.01 18.65
CA PRO A 52 10.17 10.94 20.08
C PRO A 52 8.97 11.82 20.42
N ILE A 53 7.99 11.26 21.12
CA ILE A 53 6.79 11.96 21.60
C ILE A 53 6.94 12.13 23.11
N THR A 54 6.85 13.37 23.58
CA THR A 54 6.87 13.69 25.01
C THR A 54 5.47 14.11 25.44
N TYR A 55 4.90 13.40 26.41
CA TYR A 55 3.65 13.80 27.03
C TYR A 55 3.95 14.70 28.22
N LEU A 56 3.70 15.99 28.05
CA LEU A 56 3.68 16.95 29.15
C LEU A 56 2.34 16.74 29.87
N ASN A 57 2.32 15.91 30.91
CA ASN A 57 1.16 15.57 31.74
C ASN A 57 0.10 14.68 31.05
N PRO A 58 0.35 13.37 30.90
CA PRO A 58 -0.54 12.45 30.19
C PRO A 58 -1.89 12.19 30.88
N THR A 59 -2.07 12.62 32.13
CA THR A 59 -3.26 12.36 32.95
C THR A 59 -4.10 13.60 33.22
N ASP A 60 -3.65 14.77 32.77
CA ASP A 60 -4.42 16.00 32.97
C ASP A 60 -5.67 15.97 32.08
N PRO A 61 -6.83 16.41 32.60
CA PRO A 61 -8.05 16.46 31.82
C PRO A 61 -7.89 17.45 30.66
N VAL A 62 -8.13 16.98 29.44
CA VAL A 62 -8.13 17.81 28.23
C VAL A 62 -9.47 18.56 28.17
N ALA A 63 -9.43 19.89 28.03
CA ALA A 63 -10.65 20.68 27.88
C ALA A 63 -11.35 20.36 26.55
N GLU A 64 -12.67 20.47 26.52
CA GLU A 64 -13.47 20.17 25.32
C GLU A 64 -13.06 21.01 24.10
N ALA A 65 -12.61 22.24 24.32
CA ALA A 65 -12.14 23.17 23.29
C ALA A 65 -10.79 22.77 22.64
N ASP A 66 -10.04 21.86 23.26
CA ASP A 66 -8.70 21.46 22.80
C ASP A 66 -8.73 20.23 21.88
N TRP A 67 -9.89 19.62 21.67
CA TRP A 67 -10.04 18.51 20.72
C TRP A 67 -10.05 19.03 19.28
N GLU A 68 -9.06 18.62 18.49
CA GLU A 68 -8.96 18.98 17.07
C GLU A 68 -10.17 18.54 16.22
N ILE A 69 -10.96 17.57 16.67
CA ILE A 69 -12.17 17.10 15.97
C ILE A 69 -13.27 18.16 15.94
N TYR A 70 -13.24 19.13 16.87
CA TYR A 70 -14.20 20.23 16.93
C TYR A 70 -13.70 21.52 16.24
N LYS A 71 -12.55 21.49 15.54
CA LYS A 71 -12.03 22.58 14.71
C LYS A 71 -12.20 22.28 13.21
#